data_AF-A0A3B9DXR3-F1
#
_entry.id   AF-A0A3B9DXR3-F1
#
_cell.length_a   1.000
_cell.length_b   1.000
_cell.length_c   1.000
_cell.angle_alpha   90.00
_cell.angle_beta   90.00
_cell.angle_gamma   90.00
#
_symmetry.space_group_name_H-M   'P 1'
#
loop_
_entity.id
_entity.type
_entity.pdbx_description
1 polymer ?
#
loop_
_entity_poly.entity_id
_entity_poly.type
_entity_poly.pdbx_seq_one_letter_code
_entity_poly.pdbx_strand_id
1 'polypeptide(L)'
;MNRRKGSMTLCLLLLFSMLVTLSAGALYYVSRTASEAYLYQQGLSSVYAAESGANVALGRLKTGAMGNQSFTLSVNGRRVKVTVTDTSASRTEGVILSTASDAEGGYKRTVRITYTSEAHEEQRILTVTNVSS
;
A
#
# COMPACT_ATOMS: atom_id res chain seq x y z
N MET A 1 32.85 50.87 33.35
CA MET A 1 33.31 50.27 32.08
C MET A 1 32.56 48.97 31.71
N ASN A 2 31.23 48.88 31.93
CA ASN A 2 30.49 47.60 31.82
C ASN A 2 29.67 47.38 30.53
N ARG A 3 29.46 48.39 29.68
CA ARG A 3 28.58 48.28 28.48
C ARG A 3 29.04 47.25 27.43
N ARG A 4 30.34 46.93 27.36
CA ARG A 4 30.88 45.97 26.36
C ARG A 4 30.55 44.50 26.65
N LYS A 5 30.40 44.11 27.93
CA LYS A 5 30.15 42.70 28.30
C LYS A 5 28.74 42.24 27.89
N GLY A 6 27.71 43.06 28.15
CA GLY A 6 26.33 42.74 27.79
C GLY A 6 26.11 42.59 26.28
N SER A 7 26.80 43.40 25.46
CA SER A 7 26.74 43.28 23.99
C SER A 7 27.29 41.93 23.50
N MET A 8 28.41 41.45 24.07
CA MET A 8 28.98 40.16 23.67
C MET A 8 28.06 38.99 24.06
N THR A 9 27.49 39.02 25.27
CA THR A 9 26.49 38.03 25.71
C THR A 9 25.25 38.04 24.83
N LEU A 10 24.76 39.22 24.42
CA LEU A 10 23.59 39.35 23.54
C LEU A 10 23.89 38.82 22.12
N CYS A 11 25.06 39.10 21.56
CA CYS A 11 25.49 38.51 20.29
C CYS A 11 25.59 36.97 20.37
N LEU A 12 26.14 36.42 21.46
CA LEU A 12 26.19 34.97 21.69
C LEU A 12 24.79 34.35 21.81
N LEU A 13 23.88 34.97 22.57
CA LEU A 13 22.49 34.50 22.70
C LEU A 13 21.73 34.53 21.36
N LEU A 14 21.91 35.59 20.56
CA LEU A 14 21.33 35.65 19.21
C LEU A 14 21.92 34.58 18.29
N LEU A 15 23.24 34.35 18.34
CA LEU A 15 23.90 33.33 17.54
C LEU A 15 23.44 31.91 17.94
N PHE A 16 23.33 31.60 19.23
CA PHE A 16 22.79 30.32 19.69
C PHE A 16 21.30 30.16 19.37
N SER A 17 20.49 31.21 19.50
CA SER A 17 19.07 31.19 19.11
C SER A 17 18.90 30.92 17.61
N MET A 18 19.69 31.59 16.78
CA MET A 18 19.75 31.37 15.33
C MET A 18 20.19 29.94 15.00
N LEU A 19 21.23 29.43 15.66
CA LEU A 19 21.74 28.07 15.46
C LEU A 19 20.69 27.01 15.84
N VAL A 20 20.03 27.14 16.99
CA VAL A 20 18.94 26.25 17.42
C VAL A 20 17.78 26.29 16.45
N THR A 21 17.38 27.47 15.98
CA THR A 21 16.28 27.64 15.02
C THR A 21 16.60 26.99 13.67
N LEU A 22 17.82 27.17 13.16
CA LEU A 22 18.31 26.51 11.95
C LEU A 22 18.37 24.99 12.10
N SER A 23 18.91 24.49 13.22
CA SER A 23 18.98 23.05 13.50
C SER A 23 17.59 22.42 13.61
N ALA A 24 16.65 23.06 14.31
CA ALA A 24 15.27 22.59 14.42
C ALA A 24 14.55 22.60 13.06
N GLY A 25 14.72 23.65 12.25
CA GLY A 25 14.18 23.73 10.89
C GLY A 25 14.73 22.64 9.97
N ALA A 26 16.04 22.40 10.01
CA ALA A 26 16.68 21.34 9.23
C ALA A 26 16.22 19.94 9.66
N LEU A 27 16.17 19.66 10.97
CA LEU A 27 15.66 18.39 11.50
C LEU A 27 14.19 18.18 11.12
N TYR A 28 13.35 19.21 11.21
CA TYR A 28 11.95 19.14 10.80
C TYR A 28 11.81 18.82 9.31
N TYR A 29 12.58 19.49 8.45
CA TYR A 29 12.58 19.24 7.00
C TYR A 29 12.99 17.79 6.67
N VAL A 30 14.09 17.30 7.25
CA VAL A 30 14.56 15.91 7.06
C VAL A 30 13.57 14.89 7.60
N SER A 31 12.97 15.14 8.76
CA SER A 31 11.96 14.26 9.36
C SER A 31 10.71 14.17 8.49
N ARG A 32 10.30 15.31 7.89
CA ARG A 32 9.17 15.37 6.98
C ARG A 32 9.43 14.61 5.69
N THR A 33 10.57 14.81 5.03
CA THR A 33 10.89 14.12 3.76
C THR A 33 11.07 12.61 3.97
N ALA A 34 11.68 12.20 5.08
CA ALA A 34 11.76 10.79 5.47
C ALA A 34 10.37 10.17 5.71
N SER A 35 9.47 10.90 6.37
CA SER A 35 8.09 10.48 6.57
C SER A 35 7.33 10.33 5.24
N GLU A 36 7.36 11.36 4.37
CA GLU A 36 6.70 11.31 3.06
C GLU A 36 7.22 10.14 2.19
N ALA A 37 8.53 9.87 2.20
CA ALA A 37 9.11 8.71 1.51
C ALA A 37 8.64 7.36 2.10
N TYR A 38 8.56 7.26 3.43
CA TYR A 38 8.05 6.06 4.11
C TYR A 38 6.56 5.81 3.79
N LEU A 39 5.72 6.85 3.84
CA LEU A 39 4.31 6.78 3.45
C LEU A 39 4.14 6.29 2.01
N TYR A 40 4.97 6.80 1.09
CA TYR A 40 4.97 6.38 -0.31
C TYR A 40 5.34 4.90 -0.48
N GLN A 41 6.42 4.44 0.18
CA GLN A 41 6.84 3.03 0.14
C GLN A 41 5.78 2.09 0.74
N GLN A 42 5.13 2.49 1.85
CA GLN A 42 4.04 1.73 2.45
C GLN A 42 2.82 1.65 1.51
N GLY A 43 2.46 2.77 0.86
CA GLY A 43 1.41 2.80 -0.16
C GLY A 43 1.70 1.86 -1.32
N LEU A 44 2.90 1.95 -1.90
CA LEU A 44 3.35 1.15 -3.04
C LEU A 44 3.36 -0.35 -2.73
N SER A 45 3.91 -0.74 -1.57
CA SER A 45 3.94 -2.13 -1.13
C SER A 45 2.54 -2.71 -0.87
N SER A 46 1.58 -1.89 -0.40
CA SER A 46 0.18 -2.31 -0.28
C SER A 46 -0.48 -2.53 -1.65
N VAL A 47 -0.18 -1.72 -2.67
CA VAL A 47 -0.68 -1.95 -4.04
C VAL A 47 -0.15 -3.28 -4.59
N TYR A 48 1.16 -3.49 -4.58
CA TYR A 48 1.75 -4.74 -5.08
C TYR A 48 1.24 -5.98 -4.35
N ALA A 49 1.01 -5.91 -3.03
CA ALA A 49 0.44 -7.02 -2.28
C ALA A 49 -1.02 -7.32 -2.68
N ALA A 50 -1.83 -6.29 -2.94
CA ALA A 50 -3.22 -6.42 -3.38
C ALA A 50 -3.32 -7.03 -4.79
N GLU A 51 -2.48 -6.56 -5.72
CA GLU A 51 -2.35 -7.12 -7.08
C GLU A 51 -1.87 -8.57 -7.05
N SER A 52 -0.86 -8.88 -6.23
CA SER A 52 -0.34 -10.24 -6.06
C SER A 52 -1.43 -11.22 -5.58
N GLY A 53 -2.26 -10.80 -4.61
CA GLY A 53 -3.38 -11.63 -4.15
C GLY A 53 -4.46 -11.85 -5.22
N ALA A 54 -4.71 -10.85 -6.07
CA ALA A 54 -5.63 -11.00 -7.19
C ALA A 54 -5.09 -11.95 -8.27
N ASN A 55 -3.79 -11.89 -8.58
CA ASN A 55 -3.12 -12.83 -9.48
C ASN A 55 -3.11 -14.26 -8.95
N VAL A 56 -2.96 -14.47 -7.64
CA VAL A 56 -3.09 -15.80 -7.02
C VAL A 56 -4.50 -16.36 -7.18
N ALA A 57 -5.55 -15.53 -7.08
CA ALA A 57 -6.92 -15.96 -7.35
C ALA A 57 -7.14 -16.33 -8.82
N LEU A 58 -6.64 -15.53 -9.77
CA LEU A 58 -6.69 -15.86 -11.21
C LEU A 58 -5.99 -17.20 -11.49
N GLY A 59 -4.82 -17.45 -10.90
CA GLY A 59 -4.13 -18.74 -11.01
C GLY A 59 -4.97 -19.91 -10.51
N ARG A 60 -5.62 -19.76 -9.34
CA ARG A 60 -6.53 -20.79 -8.78
C ARG A 60 -7.74 -21.06 -9.67
N LEU A 61 -8.39 -20.01 -10.16
CA LEU A 61 -9.52 -20.10 -11.09
C LEU A 61 -9.13 -20.81 -12.39
N LYS A 62 -7.93 -20.52 -12.94
CA LYS A 62 -7.40 -21.18 -14.14
C LYS A 62 -7.16 -22.67 -13.92
N THR A 63 -6.73 -23.07 -12.72
CA THR A 63 -6.55 -24.48 -12.32
C THR A 63 -7.84 -25.18 -11.89
N GLY A 64 -9.02 -24.57 -12.10
CA GLY A 64 -10.32 -25.22 -11.85
C GLY A 64 -10.90 -25.01 -10.46
N ALA A 65 -10.35 -24.11 -9.63
CA ALA A 65 -11.02 -23.69 -8.40
C ALA A 65 -12.32 -22.94 -8.78
N MET A 66 -13.44 -23.24 -8.12
CA MET A 66 -14.77 -22.68 -8.47
C MET A 66 -15.54 -22.19 -7.24
N GLY A 67 -16.64 -21.48 -7.48
CA GLY A 67 -17.55 -21.01 -6.45
C GLY A 67 -17.03 -19.78 -5.70
N ASN A 68 -17.81 -19.30 -4.75
CA ASN A 68 -17.39 -18.21 -3.88
C ASN A 68 -16.25 -18.69 -2.97
N GLN A 69 -15.13 -17.97 -2.97
CA GLN A 69 -13.93 -18.31 -2.18
C GLN A 69 -13.51 -17.13 -1.32
N SER A 70 -12.95 -17.42 -0.15
CA SER A 70 -12.33 -16.41 0.70
C SER A 70 -11.09 -17.01 1.34
N PHE A 71 -9.93 -16.39 1.13
CA PHE A 71 -8.66 -16.83 1.71
C PHE A 71 -7.78 -15.65 2.09
N THR A 72 -6.74 -15.92 2.89
CA THR A 72 -5.76 -14.92 3.30
C THR A 72 -4.36 -15.38 2.91
N LEU A 73 -3.53 -14.44 2.48
CA LEU A 73 -2.12 -14.61 2.13
C LEU A 73 -1.26 -13.69 3.00
N SER A 74 0.04 -13.96 3.05
CA SER A 74 1.04 -12.96 3.45
C SER A 74 1.93 -12.68 2.25
N VAL A 75 2.09 -11.41 1.89
CA VAL A 75 2.93 -10.94 0.77
C VAL A 75 3.78 -9.78 1.28
N ASN A 76 5.11 -9.94 1.28
CA ASN A 76 6.07 -8.90 1.72
C ASN A 76 5.71 -8.27 3.09
N GLY A 77 5.36 -9.10 4.07
CA GLY A 77 4.97 -8.68 5.42
C GLY A 77 3.54 -8.12 5.56
N ARG A 78 2.76 -8.09 4.47
CA ARG A 78 1.39 -7.57 4.41
C ARG A 78 0.37 -8.70 4.39
N ARG A 79 -0.71 -8.56 5.16
CA ARG A 79 -1.83 -9.49 5.16
C ARG A 79 -2.74 -9.16 3.98
N VAL A 80 -2.99 -10.12 3.10
CA VAL A 80 -3.84 -9.93 1.92
C VAL A 80 -5.06 -10.82 2.05
N LYS A 81 -6.24 -10.24 2.20
CA LYS A 81 -7.52 -10.94 2.15
C LYS A 81 -8.03 -10.93 0.71
N VAL A 82 -8.27 -12.11 0.18
CA VAL A 82 -8.77 -12.32 -1.18
C VAL A 82 -10.15 -12.94 -1.11
N THR A 83 -11.14 -12.28 -1.72
CA THR A 83 -12.48 -12.84 -1.93
C THR A 83 -12.69 -13.06 -3.43
N VAL A 84 -13.27 -14.18 -3.82
CA VAL A 84 -13.77 -14.45 -5.17
C VAL A 84 -15.26 -14.68 -5.08
N THR A 85 -16.03 -14.02 -5.95
CA THR A 85 -17.49 -14.12 -6.00
C THR A 85 -17.92 -14.38 -7.43
N ASP A 86 -18.61 -15.49 -7.70
CA ASP A 86 -19.25 -15.71 -9.00
C ASP A 86 -20.46 -14.77 -9.14
N THR A 87 -20.53 -14.01 -10.24
CA THR A 87 -21.62 -13.04 -10.52
C THR A 87 -22.67 -13.60 -11.47
N SER A 88 -22.36 -14.67 -12.21
CA SER A 88 -23.32 -15.39 -13.06
C SER A 88 -23.68 -16.75 -12.48
N ALA A 89 -24.95 -17.17 -12.65
CA ALA A 89 -25.43 -18.50 -12.29
C ALA A 89 -24.69 -19.64 -13.05
N SER A 90 -24.22 -19.37 -14.27
CA SER A 90 -23.36 -20.29 -15.05
C SER A 90 -21.92 -20.35 -14.55
N ARG A 91 -21.55 -19.53 -13.55
CA ARG A 91 -20.18 -19.34 -13.04
C ARG A 91 -19.17 -18.99 -14.14
N THR A 92 -19.64 -18.43 -15.26
CA THR A 92 -18.80 -17.93 -16.35
C THR A 92 -18.27 -16.53 -16.06
N GLU A 93 -18.82 -15.82 -15.08
CA GLU A 93 -18.40 -14.46 -14.71
C GLU A 93 -18.24 -14.35 -13.20
N GLY A 94 -17.30 -13.53 -12.77
CA GLY A 94 -17.10 -13.23 -11.35
C GLY A 94 -16.22 -12.01 -11.09
N VAL A 95 -16.07 -11.73 -9.79
CA VAL A 95 -15.29 -10.62 -9.26
C VAL A 95 -14.32 -11.12 -8.20
N ILE A 96 -13.06 -10.72 -8.33
CA ILE A 96 -12.00 -10.93 -7.34
C ILE A 96 -11.78 -9.62 -6.59
N LEU A 97 -11.75 -9.68 -5.26
CA LEU A 97 -11.45 -8.54 -4.37
C LEU A 97 -10.15 -8.81 -3.58
N SER A 98 -9.06 -8.25 -4.11
CA SER A 98 -7.69 -8.14 -3.61
C SER A 98 -7.45 -7.12 -2.49
N THR A 99 -7.80 -7.33 -1.21
CA THR A 99 -7.51 -6.32 -0.15
C THR A 99 -6.23 -6.64 0.64
N ALA A 100 -5.19 -5.84 0.46
CA ALA A 100 -3.98 -5.87 1.28
C ALA A 100 -4.03 -4.85 2.43
N SER A 101 -3.49 -5.23 3.59
CA SER A 101 -3.17 -4.35 4.72
C SER A 101 -1.78 -4.63 5.29
N ASP A 102 -1.19 -3.61 5.89
CA ASP A 102 -0.08 -3.78 6.84
C ASP A 102 -0.53 -4.52 8.12
N ALA A 103 0.41 -4.69 9.06
CA ALA A 103 0.17 -5.39 10.33
C ALA A 103 -0.78 -4.62 11.27
N GLU A 104 -0.75 -3.28 11.22
CA GLU A 104 -1.56 -2.38 12.06
C GLU A 104 -2.96 -2.12 11.48
N GLY A 105 -3.19 -2.45 10.20
CA GLY A 105 -4.45 -2.22 9.50
C GLY A 105 -4.64 -0.80 8.95
N GLY A 106 -3.57 0.01 8.91
CA GLY A 106 -3.53 1.39 8.41
C GLY A 106 -3.51 1.47 6.89
N TYR A 107 -2.43 0.99 6.25
CA TYR A 107 -2.26 1.09 4.78
C TYR A 107 -3.05 0.01 4.03
N LYS A 108 -4.34 0.24 3.85
CA LYS A 108 -5.23 -0.61 3.06
C LYS A 108 -5.23 -0.23 1.58
N ARG A 109 -5.08 -1.23 0.70
CA ARG A 109 -5.29 -1.12 -0.75
C ARG A 109 -6.15 -2.28 -1.21
N THR A 110 -7.09 -2.02 -2.12
CA THR A 110 -8.01 -3.03 -2.63
C THR A 110 -8.01 -3.01 -4.15
N VAL A 111 -7.58 -4.10 -4.76
CA VAL A 111 -7.75 -4.33 -6.21
C VAL A 111 -9.04 -5.09 -6.45
N ARG A 112 -9.85 -4.65 -7.40
CA ARG A 112 -11.01 -5.38 -7.91
C ARG A 112 -10.73 -5.80 -9.35
N ILE A 113 -10.84 -7.09 -9.64
CA ILE A 113 -10.80 -7.64 -10.99
C ILE A 113 -12.17 -8.23 -11.32
N THR A 114 -12.77 -7.80 -12.42
CA THR A 114 -13.91 -8.51 -13.04
C THR A 114 -13.36 -9.41 -14.13
N TYR A 115 -13.83 -10.66 -14.17
CA TYR A 115 -13.41 -11.65 -15.17
C TYR A 115 -14.62 -12.32 -15.82
N THR A 116 -14.47 -12.67 -17.09
CA THR A 116 -15.23 -13.75 -17.74
C THR A 116 -14.34 -15.00 -17.84
N SER A 117 -14.97 -16.16 -17.99
CA SER A 117 -14.29 -17.45 -18.04
C SER A 117 -14.99 -18.40 -18.99
N GLU A 118 -14.19 -19.00 -19.87
CA GLU A 118 -14.63 -19.93 -20.90
C GLU A 118 -13.95 -21.28 -20.67
N ALA A 119 -14.74 -22.35 -20.70
CA ALA A 119 -14.23 -23.71 -20.54
C ALA A 119 -13.87 -24.27 -21.91
N HIS A 120 -12.56 -24.46 -22.15
CA HIS A 120 -12.06 -25.32 -23.22
C HIS A 120 -11.61 -26.67 -22.65
N GLU A 121 -11.55 -27.68 -23.52
CA GLU A 121 -11.47 -29.11 -23.21
C GLU A 121 -10.56 -29.48 -22.02
N GLU A 122 -9.34 -28.93 -21.95
CA GLU A 122 -8.40 -29.15 -20.84
C GLU A 122 -8.04 -27.89 -20.04
N GLN A 123 -8.50 -26.69 -20.45
CA GLN A 123 -8.09 -25.43 -19.83
C GLN A 123 -9.21 -24.40 -19.77
N ARG A 124 -9.28 -23.69 -18.64
CA ARG A 124 -10.17 -22.53 -18.49
C ARG A 124 -9.46 -21.26 -18.91
N ILE A 125 -9.98 -20.59 -19.93
CA ILE A 125 -9.52 -19.26 -20.34
C ILE A 125 -10.18 -18.26 -19.39
N LEU A 126 -9.39 -17.36 -18.80
CA LEU A 126 -9.87 -16.26 -17.97
C LEU A 126 -9.56 -14.95 -18.68
N THR A 127 -10.60 -14.20 -19.02
CA THR A 127 -10.47 -12.88 -19.65
C THR A 127 -10.79 -11.83 -18.61
N VAL A 128 -9.79 -11.02 -18.25
CA VAL A 128 -9.98 -9.87 -17.36
C VAL A 128 -10.67 -8.75 -18.14
N THR A 129 -11.89 -8.40 -17.73
CA THR A 129 -12.71 -7.38 -18.40
C THR A 129 -12.58 -6.01 -17.74
N ASN A 130 -12.25 -5.95 -16.45
CA ASN A 130 -12.01 -4.71 -15.74
C ASN A 130 -11.01 -4.90 -14.59
N VAL A 131 -10.17 -3.90 -14.36
CA VAL A 131 -9.33 -3.76 -13.16
C VAL A 131 -9.56 -2.37 -12.57
N SER A 132 -9.81 -2.30 -11.25
CA SER A 132 -9.94 -1.05 -10.49
C SER A 132 -9.22 -1.15 -9.14
N SER A 133 -8.74 -0.04 -8.59
CA SER A 133 -7.86 0.03 -7.39
C SER A 133 -8.05 1.27 -6.52
#